data_AF-A0A7W3J519-F1
#
_entry.id   AF-A0A7W3J519-F1
#
_cell.length_a   1.000
_cell.length_b   1.000
_cell.length_c   1.000
_cell.angle_alpha   90.00
_cell.angle_beta   90.00
_cell.angle_gamma   90.00
#
_symmetry.space_group_name_H-M   'P 1'
#
loop_
_entity.id
_entity.type
_entity.pdbx_description
1 polymer ?
#
loop_
_entity_poly.entity_id
_entity_poly.type
_entity_poly.pdbx_seq_one_letter_code
_entity_poly.pdbx_strand_id
1 'polypeptide(L)'
;MGDEGARILEHEVRELVRRRGLDPIGDRAGLSTLVTDAVGDYETRASVGVVPPLDDPGAAARAVTDAVGGFGPLQPYLDDPEIEEVWLNAPSRAANLLSQPGVLTRVTLLSEGRAVGSVLD
;
A
#
# COMPACT_ATOMS: atom_id res chain seq x y z
N MET A 1 -3.49 18.22 11.25
CA MET A 1 -4.83 17.63 11.03
C MET A 1 -5.09 17.48 9.53
N GLY A 2 -4.10 16.96 8.77
CA GLY A 2 -4.20 16.73 7.32
C GLY A 2 -4.44 15.28 6.92
N ASP A 3 -4.51 14.38 7.90
CA ASP A 3 -4.53 12.93 7.66
C ASP A 3 -5.89 12.41 7.19
N GLU A 4 -6.98 13.16 7.39
CA GLU A 4 -8.31 12.67 7.05
C GLU A 4 -8.57 12.72 5.55
N GLY A 5 -8.24 13.83 4.88
CA GLY A 5 -8.39 13.93 3.44
C GLY A 5 -7.49 12.95 2.69
N ALA A 6 -6.24 12.78 3.15
CA ALA A 6 -5.32 11.80 2.58
C ALA A 6 -5.83 10.36 2.74
N ARG A 7 -6.44 10.01 3.89
CA ARG A 7 -7.04 8.68 4.12
C ARG A 7 -8.25 8.43 3.22
N ILE A 8 -9.09 9.43 2.99
CA ILE A 8 -10.24 9.31 2.06
C ILE A 8 -9.72 9.11 0.63
N LEU A 9 -8.77 9.94 0.19
CA LEU A 9 -8.14 9.82 -1.12
C LEU A 9 -7.50 8.44 -1.32
N GLU A 10 -6.75 7.94 -0.33
CA GLU A 10 -6.13 6.60 -0.39
C GLU A 10 -7.20 5.52 -0.60
N HIS A 11 -8.29 5.57 0.18
CA HIS A 11 -9.39 4.62 0.05
C HIS A 11 -10.01 4.66 -1.35
N GLU A 12 -10.30 5.85 -1.87
CA GLU A 12 -10.85 6.03 -3.21
C GLU A 12 -9.92 5.48 -4.30
N VAL A 13 -8.62 5.75 -4.21
CA VAL A 13 -7.62 5.20 -5.14
C VAL A 13 -7.61 3.67 -5.08
N ARG A 14 -7.66 3.07 -3.88
CA ARG A 14 -7.74 1.61 -3.74
C ARG A 14 -9.00 1.04 -4.39
N GLU A 15 -10.15 1.72 -4.28
CA GLU A 15 -11.37 1.31 -4.99
C GLU A 15 -11.22 1.43 -6.51
N LEU A 16 -10.63 2.51 -6.99
CA LEU A 16 -10.40 2.74 -8.42
C LEU A 16 -9.48 1.69 -9.04
N VAL A 17 -8.38 1.35 -8.36
CA VAL A 17 -7.46 0.27 -8.77
C VAL A 17 -8.22 -1.05 -8.90
N ARG A 18 -9.01 -1.43 -7.88
CA ARG A 18 -9.79 -2.68 -7.92
C ARG A 18 -10.85 -2.69 -9.01
N ARG A 19 -11.56 -1.58 -9.22
CA ARG A 19 -12.61 -1.46 -10.25
C ARG A 19 -12.04 -1.51 -11.67
N ARG A 20 -10.84 -0.96 -11.88
CA ARG A 20 -10.17 -0.93 -13.18
C ARG A 20 -9.33 -2.18 -13.45
N GLY A 21 -9.12 -3.04 -12.45
CA GLY A 21 -8.22 -4.19 -12.56
C GLY A 21 -6.77 -3.78 -12.83
N LEU A 22 -6.38 -2.59 -12.39
CA LEU A 22 -5.03 -2.08 -12.56
C LEU A 22 -4.08 -2.84 -11.63
N ASP A 23 -2.93 -3.28 -12.14
CA ASP A 23 -1.87 -3.84 -11.30
C ASP A 23 -1.01 -2.69 -10.76
N PRO A 24 -1.13 -2.31 -9.48
CA PRO A 24 -0.42 -1.17 -8.93
C PRO A 24 1.08 -1.41 -8.77
N ILE A 25 1.54 -2.66 -8.85
CA ILE A 25 2.94 -3.05 -8.72
C ILE A 25 3.59 -3.18 -10.10
N GLY A 26 2.95 -3.95 -11.00
CA GLY A 26 3.43 -4.15 -12.36
C GLY A 26 3.23 -2.95 -13.28
N ASP A 27 2.20 -2.12 -13.04
CA ASP A 27 1.88 -0.92 -13.83
C ASP A 27 2.00 0.36 -12.99
N ARG A 28 3.25 0.69 -12.63
CA ARG A 28 3.57 1.92 -11.88
C ARG A 28 3.19 3.20 -12.62
N ALA A 29 3.27 3.20 -13.95
CA ALA A 29 2.90 4.34 -14.77
C ALA A 29 1.38 4.58 -14.72
N GLY A 30 0.59 3.53 -14.92
CA GLY A 30 -0.86 3.59 -14.80
C GLY A 30 -1.34 3.96 -13.41
N LEU A 31 -0.69 3.45 -12.35
CA LEU A 31 -0.98 3.87 -10.97
C LEU A 31 -0.72 5.36 -10.77
N SER A 32 0.42 5.87 -11.22
CA SER A 32 0.79 7.30 -11.10
C SER A 32 -0.23 8.22 -11.78
N THR A 33 -0.67 7.85 -12.99
CA THR A 33 -1.73 8.58 -13.71
C THR A 33 -3.04 8.54 -12.93
N LEU A 34 -3.46 7.35 -12.47
CA LEU A 34 -4.70 7.18 -11.72
C LEU A 34 -4.71 8.01 -10.42
N VAL A 35 -3.60 8.06 -9.69
CA VAL A 35 -3.47 8.87 -8.47
C VAL A 35 -3.55 10.36 -8.79
N THR A 36 -2.88 10.80 -9.86
CA THR A 36 -2.91 12.20 -10.29
C THR A 36 -4.33 12.65 -10.65
N ASP A 37 -5.06 11.83 -11.41
CA ASP A 37 -6.46 12.09 -11.76
C ASP A 37 -7.34 12.14 -10.51
N ALA A 38 -7.17 11.17 -9.59
CA ALA A 38 -7.95 11.11 -8.36
C ALA A 38 -7.72 12.33 -7.45
N VAL A 39 -6.48 12.83 -7.38
CA VAL A 39 -6.15 14.06 -6.64
C VAL A 39 -6.87 15.26 -7.25
N GLY A 40 -6.85 15.43 -8.58
CA GLY A 40 -7.55 16.53 -9.25
C GLY A 40 -9.07 16.50 -9.02
N ASP A 41 -9.67 15.31 -9.09
CA ASP A 41 -11.09 15.11 -8.79
C ASP A 41 -11.41 15.39 -7.31
N TYR A 42 -10.49 15.03 -6.41
CA TYR A 42 -10.60 15.30 -4.98
C TYR A 42 -10.52 16.81 -4.69
N GLU A 43 -9.54 17.52 -5.26
CA GLU A 43 -9.39 18.97 -5.09
C GLU A 43 -10.61 19.74 -5.61
N THR A 44 -11.17 19.29 -6.74
CA THR A 44 -12.42 19.86 -7.29
C THR A 44 -13.56 19.74 -6.28
N ARG A 45 -13.73 18.58 -5.63
CA ARG A 45 -14.75 18.38 -4.58
C ARG A 45 -14.45 19.14 -3.30
N ALA A 46 -13.18 19.25 -2.91
CA ALA A 46 -12.78 20.02 -1.73
C ALA A 46 -13.08 21.52 -1.92
N SER A 47 -12.91 22.05 -3.12
CA SER A 47 -13.15 23.48 -3.42
C SER A 47 -14.60 23.93 -3.19
N VAL A 48 -15.55 22.99 -3.27
CA VAL A 48 -16.98 23.21 -3.02
C VAL A 48 -17.43 22.67 -1.65
N GLY A 49 -16.49 22.23 -0.81
CA GLY A 49 -16.75 21.78 0.56
C GLY A 49 -17.39 20.39 0.68
N VAL A 50 -17.32 19.55 -0.35
CA VAL A 50 -17.89 18.18 -0.33
C VAL A 50 -17.01 17.22 0.48
N VAL A 51 -15.69 17.44 0.50
CA VAL A 51 -14.70 16.67 1.26
C VAL A 51 -13.72 17.61 1.97
N PRO A 52 -13.03 17.16 3.04
CA PRO A 52 -11.98 17.95 3.68
C PRO A 52 -10.85 18.30 2.69
N PRO A 53 -10.23 19.49 2.75
CA PRO A 53 -9.11 19.83 1.89
C PRO A 53 -7.88 18.96 2.18
N LEU A 54 -7.03 18.80 1.17
CA LEU A 54 -5.68 18.25 1.34
C LEU A 54 -4.74 19.39 1.76
N ASP A 55 -3.95 19.17 2.81
CA ASP A 55 -2.96 20.16 3.27
C ASP A 55 -1.85 20.37 2.21
N ASP A 56 -1.39 19.27 1.60
CA ASP A 56 -0.45 19.24 0.47
C ASP A 56 -0.86 18.12 -0.50
N PRO A 57 -1.50 18.46 -1.65
CA PRO A 57 -1.93 17.48 -2.64
C PRO A 57 -0.80 16.64 -3.23
N GLY A 58 0.40 17.22 -3.39
CA GLY A 58 1.56 16.52 -3.92
C GLY A 58 2.13 15.51 -2.93
N ALA A 59 2.19 15.88 -1.65
CA ALA A 59 2.58 14.97 -0.58
C ALA A 59 1.54 13.84 -0.42
N ALA A 60 0.24 14.16 -0.49
CA ALA A 60 -0.83 13.17 -0.45
C ALA A 60 -0.74 12.19 -1.63
N ALA A 61 -0.49 12.67 -2.86
CA ALA A 61 -0.29 11.84 -4.04
C ALA A 61 0.87 10.84 -3.87
N ARG A 62 2.00 11.30 -3.35
CA ARG A 62 3.15 10.43 -3.03
C ARG A 62 2.80 9.38 -1.99
N ALA A 63 2.23 9.81 -0.86
CA ALA A 63 1.85 8.91 0.22
C ALA A 63 0.88 7.82 -0.25
N VAL A 64 -0.11 8.19 -1.07
CA VAL A 64 -1.07 7.25 -1.64
C VAL A 64 -0.40 6.32 -2.66
N THR A 65 0.48 6.83 -3.52
CA THR A 65 1.23 6.00 -4.47
C THR A 65 2.08 4.96 -3.74
N ASP A 66 2.75 5.35 -2.66
CA ASP A 66 3.57 4.44 -1.85
C ASP A 66 2.70 3.41 -1.10
N ALA A 67 1.55 3.84 -0.57
CA ALA A 67 0.61 2.97 0.14
C ALA A 67 -0.10 1.95 -0.77
N VAL A 68 -0.32 2.31 -2.04
CA VAL A 68 -1.08 1.48 -3.00
C VAL A 68 -0.16 0.67 -3.92
N GLY A 69 0.97 1.24 -4.32
CA GLY A 69 1.95 0.63 -5.24
C GLY A 69 3.08 -0.14 -4.55
N GLY A 70 3.09 -0.20 -3.22
CA GLY A 70 4.03 -0.97 -2.43
C GLY A 70 3.34 -2.05 -1.59
N PHE A 71 4.11 -3.03 -1.13
CA PHE A 71 3.63 -4.05 -0.20
C PHE A 71 3.76 -3.64 1.28
N GLY A 72 4.05 -2.35 1.54
CA GLY A 72 4.29 -1.82 2.88
C GLY A 72 5.43 -2.58 3.58
N PRO A 73 5.27 -3.00 4.86
CA PRO A 73 6.30 -3.74 5.60
C PRO A 73 6.70 -5.09 4.99
N LEU A 74 5.95 -5.61 4.01
CA LEU A 74 6.34 -6.82 3.29
C LEU A 74 7.37 -6.57 2.20
N GLN A 75 7.52 -5.32 1.73
CA GLN A 75 8.39 -4.97 0.60
C GLN A 75 9.83 -5.48 0.76
N PRO A 76 10.51 -5.33 1.92
CA PRO A 76 11.89 -5.82 2.08
C PRO A 76 12.03 -7.33 1.92
N TYR A 77 10.97 -8.10 2.22
CA TYR A 77 10.99 -9.55 2.09
C TYR A 77 10.65 -10.00 0.67
N LEU A 78 9.92 -9.20 -0.10
CA LEU A 78 9.62 -9.48 -1.51
C LEU A 78 10.76 -9.06 -2.43
N ASP A 79 11.57 -8.08 -2.00
CA ASP A 79 12.76 -7.63 -2.72
C ASP A 79 14.00 -8.49 -2.39
N ASP A 80 13.91 -9.41 -1.42
CA ASP A 80 15.01 -10.30 -1.02
C ASP A 80 15.10 -11.50 -1.98
N PRO A 81 16.16 -11.62 -2.80
CA PRO A 81 16.30 -12.72 -3.76
C PRO A 81 16.50 -14.09 -3.11
N GLU A 82 16.82 -14.15 -1.82
CA GLU A 82 16.88 -15.40 -1.06
C GLU A 82 15.49 -15.89 -0.63
N ILE A 83 14.42 -15.09 -0.75
CA ILE A 83 13.06 -15.52 -0.40
C ILE A 83 12.38 -16.14 -1.63
N GLU A 84 12.09 -17.44 -1.56
CA GLU A 84 11.44 -18.17 -2.64
C GLU A 84 9.91 -18.13 -2.58
N GLU A 85 9.33 -18.13 -1.38
CA GLU A 85 7.87 -18.18 -1.22
C GLU A 85 7.35 -17.41 0.00
N VAL A 86 6.21 -16.73 -0.16
CA VAL A 86 5.51 -15.95 0.87
C VAL A 86 4.05 -16.40 0.97
N TRP A 87 3.64 -16.90 2.13
CA TRP A 87 2.23 -17.27 2.39
C TRP A 87 1.57 -16.32 3.38
N LEU A 88 0.39 -15.80 3.02
CA LEU A 88 -0.45 -14.98 3.91
C LEU A 88 -1.49 -15.88 4.60
N ASN A 89 -1.34 -16.07 5.91
CA ASN A 89 -2.17 -17.03 6.65
C ASN A 89 -3.52 -16.47 7.10
N ALA A 90 -3.67 -15.15 7.16
CA ALA A 90 -4.93 -14.45 7.45
C ALA A 90 -4.76 -12.96 7.10
N PRO A 91 -5.85 -12.25 6.73
CA PRO A 91 -5.79 -10.86 6.28
C PRO A 91 -5.21 -9.85 7.29
N SER A 92 -4.91 -10.26 8.54
CA SER A 92 -4.56 -9.32 9.60
C SER A 92 -3.46 -9.74 10.58
N ARG A 93 -2.71 -10.84 10.43
CA ARG A 93 -1.80 -11.21 11.56
C ARG A 93 -0.50 -11.98 11.32
N ALA A 94 -0.25 -12.62 10.18
CA ALA A 94 1.06 -13.24 9.94
C ALA A 94 1.27 -13.64 8.47
N ALA A 95 2.49 -13.43 7.99
CA ALA A 95 3.04 -14.07 6.80
C ALA A 95 4.11 -15.10 7.22
N ASN A 96 4.24 -16.19 6.48
CA ASN A 96 5.40 -17.08 6.57
C ASN A 96 6.26 -16.89 5.32
N LEU A 97 7.57 -16.88 5.50
CA LEU A 97 8.58 -16.75 4.45
C LEU A 97 9.42 -18.02 4.41
N LEU A 98 9.68 -18.53 3.21
CA LEU A 98 10.64 -19.60 2.96
C LEU A 98 11.86 -19.00 2.25
N SER A 99 13.03 -19.07 2.89
CA SER A 99 14.29 -18.60 2.27
C SER A 99 15.14 -19.74 1.71
N GLN A 100 15.13 -20.90 2.37
CA GLN A 100 15.83 -22.10 1.91
C GLN A 100 15.00 -23.33 2.29
N PRO A 101 15.19 -24.48 1.62
CA PRO A 101 14.50 -25.71 2.00
C PRO A 101 14.68 -26.01 3.50
N GLY A 102 13.58 -25.92 4.26
CA GLY A 102 13.56 -26.20 5.71
C GLY A 102 13.78 -25.01 6.64
N VAL A 103 14.01 -23.79 6.12
CA VAL A 103 14.15 -22.58 6.95
C VAL A 103 12.92 -21.68 6.76
N LEU A 104 12.03 -21.70 7.76
CA LEU A 104 10.83 -20.86 7.78
C LEU A 104 11.03 -19.66 8.71
N THR A 105 10.77 -18.47 8.19
CA THR A 105 10.69 -17.25 9.01
C THR A 105 9.24 -16.80 9.09
N ARG A 106 8.70 -16.71 10.30
CA ARG A 106 7.40 -16.10 10.54
C ARG A 106 7.57 -14.59 10.62
N VAL A 107 6.85 -13.88 9.79
CA VAL A 107 6.73 -12.42 9.85
C VAL A 107 5.37 -12.03 10.39
N THR A 108 5.38 -11.34 11.53
CA THR A 108 4.18 -10.73 12.08
C THR A 108 4.07 -9.30 11.54
N LEU A 109 3.01 -9.05 10.78
CA LEU A 109 2.66 -7.71 10.30
C LEU A 109 1.97 -6.96 11.43
N LEU A 110 2.60 -5.89 11.89
CA LEU A 110 2.05 -4.99 12.88
C LEU A 110 1.26 -3.90 12.15
N SER A 111 0.11 -3.52 12.71
CA SER A 111 -0.54 -2.25 12.37
C SER A 111 0.50 -1.12 12.53
N GLU A 112 0.57 -0.18 11.57
CA GLU A 112 1.59 0.88 11.40
C GLU A 112 2.77 0.56 10.45
N GLY A 113 2.65 -0.45 9.61
CA GLY A 113 3.64 -0.64 8.54
C GLY A 113 4.99 -1.18 9.03
N ARG A 114 4.99 -1.92 10.14
CA ARG A 114 6.16 -2.64 10.67
C ARG A 114 5.97 -4.14 10.54
N ALA A 115 7.08 -4.84 10.39
CA ALA A 115 7.16 -6.29 10.39
C ALA A 115 8.22 -6.75 11.41
N VAL A 116 7.94 -7.85 12.10
CA VAL A 116 8.92 -8.54 12.96
C VAL A 116 9.04 -9.98 12.51
N GLY A 117 10.26 -10.38 12.15
CA GLY A 117 10.59 -11.75 11.76
C GLY A 117 11.09 -12.58 12.93
N SER A 118 10.65 -13.83 13.04
CA SER A 118 11.19 -14.85 13.92
C SER A 118 11.35 -16.15 13.15
N VAL A 119 12.54 -16.76 13.19
CA VAL A 119 12.76 -18.09 12.63
C VAL A 119 11.91 -19.09 13.42
N LEU A 120 11.21 -19.97 12.71
CA LEU A 120 10.48 -21.09 13.29
C LEU A 120 11.44 -22.29 13.37
N ASP A 121 11.72 -22.76 14.58
CA ASP A 121 12.34 -24.07 14.86
C ASP A 121 11.34 -25.21 14.61
#